data_AF-A0A6N8HFV1-F1
#
_entry.id   AF-A0A6N8HFV1-F1
#
_cell.length_a   1.000
_cell.length_b   1.000
_cell.length_c   1.000
_cell.angle_alpha   90.00
_cell.angle_beta   90.00
_cell.angle_gamma   90.00
#
_symmetry.space_group_name_H-M   'P 1'
#
loop_
_entity.id
_entity.type
_entity.pdbx_description
1 polymer ?
#
loop_
_entity_poly.entity_id
_entity_poly.type
_entity_poly.pdbx_seq_one_letter_code
_entity_poly.pdbx_strand_id
1 'polypeptide(L)'
;MKTFGVAETARLFKSDVDTVKKWVYYFQSYLSSFAKPGKGIARCFTFEDIRVFSYVYFYWEENPDIEFIKMGLDSEDHFDNLSIDNFITSLKPIFTSMPEDIDQSWKGVVFGGEFILGDLFESANSFKLAGDRLIEIGLENYEERDLFQPAMYSYRHALELYIKSIIGEEKNHNLKNLLDKLVVKIEKELSLSLPTWLHNLISSFDSVDPESTAFRYGQTIPVDELYADMRHIKSLMGWTMQVFTKIKSKHDLF
;
A
#
# COMPACT_ATOMS: atom_id res chain seq x y z
N MET A 1 11.98 4.61 16.71
CA MET A 1 12.95 4.64 15.58
C MET A 1 13.87 3.44 15.68
N LYS A 2 14.06 2.67 14.58
CA LYS A 2 15.03 1.55 14.56
C LYS A 2 16.45 2.11 14.61
N THR A 3 17.29 1.51 15.44
CA THR A 3 18.71 1.85 15.54
C THR A 3 19.55 0.58 15.51
N PHE A 4 20.82 0.74 15.15
CA PHE A 4 21.77 -0.37 14.98
C PHE A 4 22.89 -0.27 16.01
N GLY A 5 23.21 -1.37 16.68
CA GLY A 5 24.39 -1.43 17.55
C GLY A 5 25.70 -1.53 16.75
N VAL A 6 26.84 -1.36 17.42
CA VAL A 6 28.18 -1.50 16.79
C VAL A 6 28.39 -2.88 16.18
N ALA A 7 28.07 -3.95 16.91
CA ALA A 7 28.23 -5.31 16.42
C ALA A 7 27.28 -5.63 15.26
N GLU A 8 26.06 -5.07 15.28
CA GLU A 8 25.12 -5.22 14.18
C GLU A 8 25.61 -4.49 12.92
N THR A 9 26.09 -3.26 13.09
CA THR A 9 26.67 -2.45 12.01
C THR A 9 27.88 -3.13 11.37
N ALA A 10 28.76 -3.72 12.17
CA ALA A 10 29.89 -4.50 11.68
C ALA A 10 29.44 -5.66 10.78
N ARG A 11 28.37 -6.38 11.18
CA ARG A 11 27.79 -7.44 10.35
C ARG A 11 27.17 -6.91 9.05
N LEU A 12 26.48 -5.77 9.08
CA LEU A 12 25.90 -5.15 7.89
C LEU A 12 26.95 -4.89 6.82
N PHE A 13 28.12 -4.37 7.21
CA PHE A 13 29.22 -4.05 6.30
C PHE A 13 30.22 -5.20 6.11
N LYS A 14 29.96 -6.38 6.68
CA LYS A 14 30.90 -7.51 6.71
C LYS A 14 32.31 -7.10 7.18
N SER A 15 32.35 -6.20 8.15
CA SER A 15 33.55 -5.63 8.74
C SER A 15 33.70 -6.08 10.19
N ASP A 16 34.86 -5.86 10.79
CA ASP A 16 35.05 -6.05 12.22
C ASP A 16 34.55 -4.84 13.04
N VAL A 17 34.33 -5.07 14.33
CA VAL A 17 33.82 -4.07 15.28
C VAL A 17 34.79 -2.91 15.49
N ASP A 18 36.10 -3.15 15.41
CA ASP A 18 37.10 -2.11 15.63
C ASP A 18 37.21 -1.16 14.43
N THR A 19 36.99 -1.66 13.22
CA THR A 19 36.83 -0.84 12.02
C THR A 19 35.62 0.09 12.14
N VAL A 20 34.46 -0.39 12.58
CA VAL A 20 33.30 0.48 12.84
C VAL A 20 33.62 1.54 13.91
N LYS A 21 34.35 1.20 14.97
CA LYS A 21 34.80 2.19 15.97
C LYS A 21 35.74 3.23 15.38
N LYS A 22 36.63 2.86 14.47
CA LYS A 22 37.50 3.80 13.73
C LYS A 22 36.66 4.76 12.90
N TRP A 23 35.67 4.25 12.17
CA TRP A 23 34.76 5.11 11.40
C TRP A 23 34.05 6.12 12.30
N VAL A 24 33.53 5.68 13.44
CA VAL A 24 32.93 6.59 14.43
C VAL A 24 33.91 7.68 14.85
N TYR A 25 35.17 7.32 15.13
CA TYR A 25 36.18 8.28 15.58
C TYR A 25 36.47 9.35 14.51
N TYR A 26 36.73 8.93 13.27
CA TYR A 26 37.12 9.83 12.19
C TYR A 26 35.96 10.66 11.64
N PHE A 27 34.77 10.08 11.54
CA PHE A 27 33.61 10.69 10.89
C PHE A 27 32.56 11.16 11.88
N GLN A 28 32.92 11.31 13.16
CA GLN A 28 31.99 11.68 14.21
C GLN A 28 31.16 12.93 13.85
N SER A 29 31.72 13.95 13.20
CA SER A 29 31.01 15.20 12.84
C SER A 29 29.80 14.99 11.93
N TYR A 30 29.75 13.88 11.18
CA TYR A 30 28.69 13.52 10.25
C TYR A 30 27.64 12.59 10.87
N LEU A 31 27.86 12.15 12.10
CA LEU A 31 26.99 11.19 12.77
C LEU A 31 26.07 11.88 13.77
N SER A 32 24.92 11.27 14.00
CA SER A 32 23.92 11.65 14.98
C SER A 32 24.47 11.68 16.40
N SER A 33 23.74 12.34 17.29
CA SER A 33 24.07 12.35 18.73
C SER A 33 24.02 10.96 19.36
N PHE A 34 23.21 10.03 18.83
CA PHE A 34 23.14 8.64 19.29
C PHE A 34 24.43 7.86 18.98
N ALA A 35 25.17 8.26 17.95
CA ALA A 35 26.49 7.73 17.64
C ALA A 35 27.57 8.25 18.60
N LYS A 36 27.29 9.28 19.41
CA LYS A 36 28.21 9.84 20.42
C LYS A 36 27.52 9.99 21.77
N PRO A 37 27.07 8.89 22.37
CA PRO A 37 26.33 9.00 23.60
C PRO A 37 27.27 9.35 24.76
N GLY A 38 26.71 9.88 25.85
CA GLY A 38 27.46 10.13 27.09
C GLY A 38 28.07 8.86 27.69
N LYS A 39 28.98 9.05 28.65
CA LYS A 39 29.69 7.93 29.32
C LYS A 39 28.69 6.93 29.91
N GLY A 40 28.87 5.65 29.61
CA GLY A 40 28.05 4.54 30.13
C GLY A 40 26.81 4.21 29.32
N ILE A 41 26.52 4.98 28.26
CA ILE A 41 25.40 4.70 27.35
C ILE A 41 25.93 3.97 26.12
N ALA A 42 25.19 2.93 25.68
CA ALA A 42 25.55 2.19 24.48
C ALA A 42 25.38 3.06 23.22
N ARG A 43 26.36 3.00 22.34
CA ARG A 43 26.32 3.68 21.04
C ARG A 43 25.38 2.95 20.09
N CYS A 44 24.52 3.72 19.44
CA CYS A 44 23.58 3.25 18.44
C CYS A 44 23.63 4.15 17.20
N PHE A 45 23.25 3.60 16.06
CA PHE A 45 23.29 4.28 14.76
C PHE A 45 21.90 4.35 14.15
N THR A 46 21.54 5.52 13.60
CA THR A 46 20.32 5.72 12.81
C THR A 46 20.52 5.28 11.36
N PHE A 47 19.48 5.33 10.52
CA PHE A 47 19.65 5.09 9.09
C PHE A 47 20.58 6.11 8.42
N GLU A 48 20.58 7.37 8.86
CA GLU A 48 21.49 8.39 8.33
C GLU A 48 22.94 8.09 8.73
N ASP A 49 23.17 7.59 9.94
CA ASP A 49 24.50 7.12 10.35
C ASP A 49 24.97 5.93 9.49
N ILE A 50 24.08 4.98 9.19
CA ILE A 50 24.38 3.85 8.30
C ILE A 50 24.65 4.33 6.86
N ARG A 51 23.97 5.39 6.39
CA ARG A 51 24.24 5.99 5.08
C ARG A 51 25.65 6.56 5.02
N VAL A 52 26.05 7.34 6.03
CA VAL A 52 27.41 7.85 6.17
C VAL A 52 28.41 6.69 6.17
N PHE A 53 28.17 5.64 6.95
CA PHE A 53 29.06 4.47 6.95
C PHE A 53 29.09 3.70 5.63
N SER A 54 28.01 3.73 4.85
CA SER A 54 28.00 3.11 3.52
C SER A 54 28.94 3.84 2.57
N TYR A 55 28.96 5.17 2.65
CA TYR A 55 29.90 5.99 1.90
C TYR A 55 31.34 5.77 2.36
N VAL A 56 31.58 5.79 3.67
CA VAL A 56 32.90 5.49 4.26
C VAL A 56 33.38 4.12 3.80
N TYR A 57 32.56 3.08 3.94
CA TYR A 57 32.89 1.71 3.57
C TYR A 57 33.29 1.59 2.09
N PHE A 58 32.63 2.33 1.20
CA PHE A 58 32.93 2.31 -0.23
C PHE A 58 34.36 2.77 -0.56
N TYR A 59 34.89 3.72 0.23
CA TYR A 59 36.24 4.29 0.06
C TYR A 59 37.23 3.82 1.14
N TRP A 60 36.84 2.87 2.00
CA TRP A 60 37.66 2.43 3.12
C TRP A 60 38.67 1.37 2.67
N GLU A 61 39.93 1.78 2.54
CA GLU A 61 41.06 0.91 2.18
C GLU A 61 41.98 0.64 3.39
N GLU A 62 43.11 -0.04 3.19
CA GLU A 62 44.09 -0.32 4.27
C GLU A 62 44.63 0.97 4.92
N ASN A 63 44.89 2.00 4.10
CA ASN A 63 45.30 3.34 4.50
C ASN A 63 44.35 4.37 3.88
N PRO A 64 43.16 4.58 4.47
CA PRO A 64 42.12 5.40 3.87
C PRO A 64 42.51 6.88 3.90
N ASP A 65 42.26 7.59 2.81
CA ASP A 65 42.33 9.06 2.78
C ASP A 65 41.10 9.64 3.48
N ILE A 66 41.26 9.91 4.78
CA ILE A 66 40.19 10.42 5.63
C ILE A 66 39.66 11.77 5.13
N GLU A 67 40.53 12.64 4.63
CA GLU A 67 40.11 13.97 4.18
C GLU A 67 39.34 13.89 2.87
N PHE A 68 39.75 13.00 1.95
CA PHE A 68 38.97 12.73 0.74
C PHE A 68 37.56 12.22 1.06
N ILE A 69 37.43 11.27 1.99
CA ILE A 69 36.11 10.76 2.38
C ILE A 69 35.24 11.87 2.99
N LYS A 70 35.83 12.72 3.85
CA LYS A 70 35.11 13.86 4.44
C LYS A 70 34.65 14.86 3.38
N MET A 71 35.50 15.18 2.40
CA MET A 71 35.12 16.10 1.31
C MET A 71 33.88 15.62 0.54
N GLY A 72 33.78 14.31 0.31
CA GLY A 72 32.58 13.72 -0.31
C GLY A 72 31.35 13.74 0.61
N LEU A 73 31.54 13.53 1.92
CA LEU A 73 30.44 13.67 2.89
C LEU A 73 29.95 15.12 2.99
N ASP A 74 30.87 16.11 2.99
CA ASP A 74 30.57 17.54 2.99
C ASP A 74 29.83 17.98 1.72
N SER A 75 30.10 17.30 0.60
CA SER A 75 29.45 17.54 -0.69
C SER A 75 28.14 16.77 -0.86
N GLU A 76 27.70 16.04 0.18
CA GLU A 76 26.48 15.22 0.16
C GLU A 76 26.50 14.06 -0.86
N ASP A 77 27.67 13.64 -1.34
CA ASP A 77 27.84 12.56 -2.35
C ASP A 77 27.24 11.21 -1.90
N HIS A 78 27.02 11.04 -0.60
CA HIS A 78 26.38 9.87 0.00
C HIS A 78 24.86 9.80 -0.21
N PHE A 79 24.25 10.86 -0.75
CA PHE A 79 22.86 10.90 -1.24
C PHE A 79 22.77 10.67 -2.75
N ASP A 80 23.86 10.90 -3.50
CA ASP A 80 23.90 10.76 -4.96
C ASP A 80 24.41 9.38 -5.42
N ASN A 81 24.34 8.38 -4.55
CA ASN A 81 24.83 7.02 -4.82
C ASN A 81 23.70 5.98 -4.74
N LEU A 82 23.30 5.46 -5.91
CA LEU A 82 22.23 4.47 -6.02
C LEU A 82 22.51 3.17 -5.25
N SER A 83 23.77 2.74 -5.12
CA SER A 83 24.12 1.55 -4.35
C SER A 83 23.90 1.77 -2.85
N ILE A 84 24.24 2.96 -2.34
CA ILE A 84 23.97 3.35 -0.95
C ILE A 84 22.45 3.44 -0.73
N ASP A 85 21.71 4.09 -1.64
CA ASP A 85 20.24 4.19 -1.53
C ASP A 85 19.55 2.84 -1.51
N ASN A 86 19.95 1.93 -2.39
CA ASN A 86 19.42 0.57 -2.43
C ASN A 86 19.73 -0.18 -1.14
N PHE A 87 20.95 -0.02 -0.62
CA PHE A 87 21.33 -0.64 0.65
C PHE A 87 20.48 -0.11 1.81
N ILE A 88 20.35 1.21 1.95
CA ILE A 88 19.51 1.82 3.00
C ILE A 88 18.05 1.40 2.86
N THR A 89 17.52 1.37 1.63
CA THR A 89 16.17 0.91 1.34
C THR A 89 15.96 -0.54 1.78
N SER A 90 16.93 -1.42 1.54
CA SER A 90 16.84 -2.83 1.95
C SER A 90 16.76 -3.03 3.48
N LEU A 91 17.20 -2.06 4.27
CA LEU A 91 17.23 -2.12 5.73
C LEU A 91 15.99 -1.50 6.38
N LYS A 92 15.29 -0.60 5.68
CA LYS A 92 14.13 0.15 6.18
C LYS A 92 12.89 -0.75 6.18
N PRO A 93 12.23 -0.95 7.34
CA PRO A 93 10.94 -1.62 7.36
C PRO A 93 9.92 -0.81 6.56
N ILE A 94 9.06 -1.49 5.79
CA ILE A 94 7.99 -0.85 5.02
C ILE A 94 6.89 -0.24 5.90
N PHE A 95 6.73 -0.73 7.14
CA PHE A 95 5.80 -0.19 8.13
C PHE A 95 6.55 0.25 9.37
N THR A 96 6.41 1.53 9.72
CA THR A 96 7.08 2.15 10.87
C THR A 96 6.12 2.99 11.69
N SER A 97 6.53 3.38 12.89
CA SER A 97 5.84 4.43 13.64
C SER A 97 5.81 5.75 12.86
N MET A 98 4.82 6.60 13.16
CA MET A 98 4.72 7.97 12.63
C MET A 98 6.04 8.73 12.87
N PRO A 99 6.66 9.31 11.83
CA PRO A 99 7.76 10.25 12.00
C PRO A 99 7.37 11.47 12.86
N GLU A 100 8.33 12.04 13.60
CA GLU A 100 8.09 13.22 14.45
C GLU A 100 7.99 14.51 13.63
N ASP A 101 8.73 14.60 12.52
CA ASP A 101 8.85 15.81 11.68
C ASP A 101 8.05 15.67 10.37
N ILE A 102 6.72 15.60 10.45
CA ILE A 102 5.85 15.50 9.27
C ILE A 102 5.39 16.87 8.82
N ASP A 103 5.56 17.13 7.53
CA ASP A 103 5.10 18.34 6.86
C ASP A 103 4.25 18.02 5.62
N GLN A 104 3.92 19.05 4.84
CA GLN A 104 3.11 18.94 3.63
C GLN A 104 3.80 18.22 2.47
N SER A 105 5.13 18.03 2.54
CA SER A 105 5.88 17.29 1.52
C SER A 105 5.72 15.77 1.68
N TRP A 106 5.32 15.31 2.87
CA TRP A 106 5.16 13.90 3.19
C TRP A 106 4.12 13.19 2.31
N LYS A 107 4.47 11.97 1.85
CA LYS A 107 3.68 11.18 0.88
C LYS A 107 3.23 9.80 1.38
N GLY A 108 3.41 9.50 2.66
CA GLY A 108 3.00 8.21 3.21
C GLY A 108 1.49 8.13 3.47
N VAL A 109 1.06 7.01 4.06
CA VAL A 109 -0.31 6.81 4.56
C VAL A 109 -0.24 6.34 6.00
N VAL A 110 -1.12 6.88 6.85
CA VAL A 110 -1.27 6.45 8.25
C VAL A 110 -2.45 5.52 8.36
N PHE A 111 -2.27 4.38 9.02
CA PHE A 111 -3.34 3.42 9.27
C PHE A 111 -3.09 2.62 10.56
N GLY A 112 -4.17 2.17 11.19
CA GLY A 112 -4.15 1.43 12.46
C GLY A 112 -4.17 2.33 13.71
N GLY A 113 -4.21 1.70 14.89
CA GLY A 113 -4.36 2.42 16.16
C GLY A 113 -5.74 3.07 16.30
N GLU A 114 -5.78 4.36 16.63
CA GLU A 114 -7.02 5.15 16.69
C GLU A 114 -7.57 5.50 15.28
N PHE A 115 -6.78 5.28 14.22
CA PHE A 115 -7.24 5.47 12.86
C PHE A 115 -8.07 4.27 12.40
N ILE A 116 -9.37 4.48 12.27
CA ILE A 116 -10.30 3.49 11.70
C ILE A 116 -10.12 3.51 10.19
N LEU A 117 -9.84 2.35 9.61
CA LEU A 117 -9.79 2.13 8.15
C LEU A 117 -11.20 2.13 7.55
N GLY A 118 -11.92 3.25 7.69
CA GLY A 118 -13.27 3.50 7.20
C GLY A 118 -14.34 2.46 7.62
N ASP A 119 -15.58 2.72 7.24
CA ASP A 119 -16.64 1.70 7.29
C ASP A 119 -16.65 0.82 6.02
N LEU A 120 -17.50 -0.21 5.98
CA LEU A 120 -17.63 -1.08 4.79
C LEU A 120 -17.98 -0.31 3.51
N PHE A 121 -18.74 0.79 3.62
CA PHE A 121 -19.17 1.60 2.50
C PHE A 121 -18.03 2.48 1.96
N GLU A 122 -17.25 3.09 2.85
CA GLU A 122 -16.04 3.84 2.50
C GLU A 122 -14.98 2.92 1.88
N SER A 123 -14.85 1.70 2.40
CA SER A 123 -14.03 0.66 1.81
C SER A 123 -14.50 0.30 0.39
N ALA A 124 -15.82 0.14 0.19
CA ALA A 124 -16.39 -0.11 -1.14
C ALA A 124 -16.06 1.02 -2.13
N ASN A 125 -16.19 2.29 -1.70
CA ASN A 125 -15.81 3.45 -2.52
C ASN A 125 -14.34 3.43 -2.91
N SER A 126 -13.46 3.06 -1.97
CA SER A 126 -12.01 2.98 -2.19
C SER A 126 -11.66 1.90 -3.23
N PHE A 127 -12.26 0.70 -3.13
CA PHE A 127 -12.07 -0.35 -4.12
C PHE A 127 -12.66 0.01 -5.49
N LYS A 128 -13.84 0.64 -5.53
CA LYS A 128 -14.40 1.14 -6.78
C LYS A 128 -13.49 2.17 -7.42
N LEU A 129 -12.94 3.12 -6.64
CA LEU A 129 -12.00 4.12 -7.13
C LEU A 129 -10.72 3.47 -7.68
N ALA A 130 -10.17 2.47 -7.00
CA ALA A 130 -9.03 1.70 -7.51
C ALA A 130 -9.35 1.04 -8.86
N GLY A 131 -10.52 0.40 -8.98
CA GLY A 131 -10.99 -0.16 -10.25
C GLY A 131 -11.11 0.89 -11.36
N ASP A 132 -11.69 2.06 -11.05
CA ASP A 132 -11.79 3.17 -12.01
C ASP A 132 -10.42 3.63 -12.52
N ARG A 133 -9.44 3.79 -11.61
CA ARG A 133 -8.08 4.21 -12.00
C ARG A 133 -7.40 3.18 -12.90
N LEU A 134 -7.54 1.89 -12.59
CA LEU A 134 -6.98 0.82 -13.41
C LEU A 134 -7.63 0.77 -14.80
N ILE A 135 -8.95 0.97 -14.89
CA ILE A 135 -9.64 1.07 -16.18
C ILE A 135 -9.22 2.31 -16.96
N GLU A 136 -9.09 3.47 -16.31
CA GLU A 136 -8.64 4.71 -16.95
C GLU A 136 -7.25 4.52 -17.59
N ILE A 137 -6.30 3.99 -16.83
CA ILE A 137 -4.95 3.71 -17.32
C ILE A 137 -4.99 2.70 -18.49
N GLY A 138 -5.73 1.59 -18.36
CA GLY A 138 -5.84 0.60 -19.43
C GLY A 138 -6.55 1.10 -20.70
N LEU A 139 -7.41 2.10 -20.59
CA LEU A 139 -8.04 2.76 -21.74
C LEU A 139 -7.12 3.78 -22.44
N GLU A 140 -6.22 4.41 -21.68
CA GLU A 140 -5.20 5.33 -22.21
C GLU A 140 -4.07 4.56 -22.91
N ASN A 141 -3.66 3.41 -22.35
CA ASN A 141 -2.58 2.58 -22.85
C ASN A 141 -3.08 1.18 -23.24
N TYR A 142 -3.39 0.97 -24.51
CA TYR A 142 -3.98 -0.28 -25.03
C TYR A 142 -3.13 -1.54 -24.78
N GLU A 143 -1.83 -1.39 -24.49
CA GLU A 143 -0.90 -2.47 -24.14
C GLU A 143 -1.02 -2.91 -22.67
N GLU A 144 -1.68 -2.15 -21.80
CA GLU A 144 -1.83 -2.45 -20.37
C GLU A 144 -3.03 -3.36 -20.06
N ARG A 145 -3.20 -4.41 -20.88
CA ARG A 145 -4.26 -5.43 -20.66
C ARG A 145 -4.11 -6.15 -19.33
N ASP A 146 -2.91 -6.17 -18.76
CA ASP A 146 -2.60 -6.77 -17.46
C ASP A 146 -3.34 -6.07 -16.30
N LEU A 147 -3.83 -4.84 -16.49
CA LEU A 147 -4.63 -4.12 -15.50
C LEU A 147 -6.10 -4.55 -15.47
N PHE A 148 -6.58 -5.30 -16.47
CA PHE A 148 -7.97 -5.74 -16.52
C PHE A 148 -8.34 -6.61 -15.31
N GLN A 149 -7.55 -7.64 -15.05
CA GLN A 149 -7.82 -8.59 -13.97
C GLN A 149 -7.90 -7.91 -12.58
N PRO A 150 -6.93 -7.08 -12.15
CA PRO A 150 -7.04 -6.36 -10.89
C PRO A 150 -8.19 -5.34 -10.89
N ALA A 151 -8.50 -4.68 -12.01
CA ALA A 151 -9.65 -3.77 -12.09
C ALA A 151 -10.97 -4.49 -11.86
N MET A 152 -11.15 -5.65 -12.48
CA MET A 152 -12.34 -6.49 -12.32
C MET A 152 -12.47 -7.02 -10.88
N TYR A 153 -11.37 -7.44 -10.27
CA TYR A 153 -11.37 -7.82 -8.85
C TYR A 153 -11.81 -6.64 -7.96
N SER A 154 -11.24 -5.45 -8.17
CA SER A 154 -11.59 -4.25 -7.42
C SER A 154 -13.09 -3.92 -7.52
N TYR A 155 -13.68 -4.00 -8.72
CA TYR A 155 -15.12 -3.79 -8.91
C TYR A 155 -15.98 -4.88 -8.28
N ARG A 156 -15.60 -6.15 -8.46
CA ARG A 156 -16.29 -7.30 -7.86
C ARG A 156 -16.31 -7.19 -6.33
N HIS A 157 -15.19 -6.79 -5.74
CA HIS A 157 -15.08 -6.61 -4.30
C HIS A 157 -15.84 -5.37 -3.82
N ALA A 158 -15.82 -4.27 -4.57
CA ALA A 158 -16.64 -3.11 -4.27
C ALA A 158 -18.15 -3.44 -4.24
N LEU A 159 -18.65 -4.24 -5.20
CA LEU A 159 -20.04 -4.71 -5.20
C LEU A 159 -20.38 -5.51 -3.94
N GLU A 160 -19.51 -6.44 -3.55
CA GLU A 160 -19.68 -7.20 -2.31
C GLU A 160 -19.78 -6.26 -1.10
N LEU A 161 -18.84 -5.31 -0.95
CA LEU A 161 -18.81 -4.39 0.18
C LEU A 161 -20.00 -3.43 0.20
N TYR A 162 -20.44 -2.93 -0.97
CA TYR A 162 -21.66 -2.12 -1.07
C TYR A 162 -22.87 -2.91 -0.58
N ILE A 163 -23.06 -4.14 -1.03
CA ILE A 163 -24.19 -4.98 -0.58
C ILE A 163 -24.11 -5.22 0.92
N LYS A 164 -22.94 -5.67 1.42
CA LYS A 164 -22.69 -5.94 2.83
C LYS A 164 -22.95 -4.75 3.74
N SER A 165 -22.57 -3.56 3.30
CA SER A 165 -22.81 -2.32 4.05
C SER A 165 -24.29 -2.02 4.26
N ILE A 166 -25.17 -2.49 3.38
CA ILE A 166 -26.62 -2.32 3.51
C ILE A 166 -27.25 -3.45 4.31
N ILE A 167 -26.87 -4.71 4.05
CA ILE A 167 -27.50 -5.87 4.71
C ILE A 167 -26.92 -6.18 6.10
N GLY A 168 -25.77 -5.62 6.47
CA GLY A 168 -25.11 -5.86 7.77
C GLY A 168 -24.46 -7.24 7.88
N GLU A 169 -23.92 -7.77 6.77
CA GLU A 169 -23.29 -9.10 6.72
C GLU A 169 -21.80 -8.99 6.43
N GLU A 170 -20.96 -9.76 7.12
CA GLU A 170 -19.49 -9.64 6.96
C GLU A 170 -18.84 -10.87 6.30
N LYS A 171 -19.36 -12.08 6.54
CA LYS A 171 -18.62 -13.33 6.26
C LYS A 171 -18.90 -13.99 4.92
N ASN A 172 -20.04 -13.72 4.31
CA ASN A 172 -20.43 -14.35 3.05
C ASN A 172 -19.82 -13.61 1.86
N HIS A 173 -19.17 -14.31 0.94
CA HIS A 173 -18.58 -13.72 -0.24
C HIS A 173 -19.38 -13.98 -1.51
N ASN A 174 -20.34 -14.90 -1.50
CA ASN A 174 -21.08 -15.29 -2.69
C ASN A 174 -22.05 -14.18 -3.12
N LEU A 175 -21.86 -13.63 -4.32
CA LEU A 175 -22.60 -12.44 -4.79
C LEU A 175 -24.08 -12.74 -5.01
N LYS A 176 -24.43 -13.93 -5.50
CA LYS A 176 -25.83 -14.35 -5.63
C LYS A 176 -26.56 -14.34 -4.29
N ASN A 177 -26.01 -14.99 -3.27
CA ASN A 177 -26.60 -15.02 -1.93
C ASN A 177 -26.73 -13.61 -1.33
N LEU A 178 -25.73 -12.75 -1.56
CA LEU A 178 -25.76 -11.35 -1.11
C LEU A 178 -26.84 -10.54 -1.87
N LEU A 179 -26.98 -10.75 -3.17
CA LEU A 179 -27.99 -10.12 -4.01
C LEU A 179 -29.41 -10.50 -3.56
N ASP A 180 -29.66 -11.78 -3.31
CA ASP A 180 -30.96 -12.27 -2.85
C ASP A 180 -31.36 -11.60 -1.52
N LYS A 181 -30.41 -11.49 -0.59
CA LYS A 181 -30.63 -10.79 0.69
C LYS A 181 -30.85 -9.29 0.50
N LEU A 182 -30.10 -8.66 -0.40
CA LEU A 182 -30.27 -7.24 -0.72
C LEU A 182 -31.66 -6.95 -1.26
N VAL A 183 -32.14 -7.76 -2.22
CA VAL A 183 -33.48 -7.61 -2.80
C VAL A 183 -34.53 -7.70 -1.71
N VAL A 184 -34.48 -8.74 -0.86
CA VAL A 184 -35.42 -8.90 0.25
C VAL A 184 -35.39 -7.70 1.20
N LYS A 185 -34.19 -7.18 1.53
CA LYS A 185 -34.05 -6.02 2.42
C LYS A 185 -34.61 -4.74 1.81
N ILE A 186 -34.27 -4.44 0.55
CA ILE A 186 -34.75 -3.25 -0.15
C ILE A 186 -36.27 -3.28 -0.32
N GLU A 187 -36.84 -4.44 -0.66
CA GLU A 187 -38.29 -4.58 -0.83
C GLU A 187 -39.04 -4.43 0.49
N LYS A 188 -38.57 -5.07 1.56
CA LYS A 188 -39.26 -5.07 2.85
C LYS A 188 -39.11 -3.77 3.62
N GLU A 189 -37.89 -3.22 3.66
CA GLU A 189 -37.58 -2.08 4.53
C GLU A 189 -37.71 -0.74 3.81
N LEU A 190 -37.45 -0.70 2.50
CA LEU A 190 -37.47 0.55 1.73
C LEU A 190 -38.65 0.65 0.76
N SER A 191 -39.43 -0.43 0.55
CA SER A 191 -40.51 -0.49 -0.44
C SER A 191 -40.04 -0.08 -1.85
N LEU A 192 -38.81 -0.44 -2.19
CA LEU A 192 -38.19 -0.18 -3.49
C LEU A 192 -37.93 -1.51 -4.22
N SER A 193 -37.71 -1.43 -5.52
CA SER A 193 -37.19 -2.55 -6.32
C SER A 193 -35.79 -2.24 -6.83
N LEU A 194 -34.96 -3.27 -6.94
CA LEU A 194 -33.62 -3.13 -7.51
C LEU A 194 -33.74 -2.93 -9.04
N PRO A 195 -33.09 -1.92 -9.64
CA PRO A 195 -33.10 -1.76 -11.09
C PRO A 195 -32.54 -2.99 -11.80
N THR A 196 -33.16 -3.39 -12.91
CA THR A 196 -32.75 -4.58 -13.68
C THR A 196 -31.29 -4.53 -14.12
N TRP A 197 -30.76 -3.35 -14.50
CA TRP A 197 -29.36 -3.21 -14.89
C TRP A 197 -28.39 -3.54 -13.74
N LEU A 198 -28.75 -3.19 -12.50
CA LEU A 198 -27.92 -3.43 -11.31
C LEU A 198 -27.97 -4.90 -10.92
N HIS A 199 -29.15 -5.50 -10.98
CA HIS A 199 -29.31 -6.94 -10.84
C HIS A 199 -28.43 -7.68 -11.87
N ASN A 200 -28.54 -7.33 -13.15
CA ASN A 200 -27.75 -7.97 -14.22
C ASN A 200 -26.25 -7.78 -14.02
N LEU A 201 -25.80 -6.60 -13.59
CA LEU A 201 -24.39 -6.36 -13.27
C LEU A 201 -23.88 -7.32 -12.19
N ILE A 202 -24.58 -7.40 -11.06
CA ILE A 202 -24.17 -8.26 -9.93
C ILE A 202 -24.22 -9.73 -10.34
N SER A 203 -25.27 -10.18 -11.03
CA SER A 203 -25.37 -11.55 -11.54
C SER A 203 -24.27 -11.86 -12.56
N SER A 204 -23.86 -10.89 -13.39
CA SER A 204 -22.77 -11.09 -14.35
C SER A 204 -21.45 -11.32 -13.60
N PHE A 205 -21.14 -10.50 -12.59
CA PHE A 205 -19.97 -10.70 -11.75
C PHE A 205 -20.00 -12.04 -10.99
N ASP A 206 -21.17 -12.46 -10.49
CA ASP A 206 -21.32 -13.78 -9.86
C ASP A 206 -21.08 -14.93 -10.85
N SER A 207 -21.54 -14.80 -12.10
CA SER A 207 -21.37 -15.86 -13.10
C SER A 207 -19.92 -16.07 -13.52
N VAL A 208 -19.10 -15.02 -13.50
CA VAL A 208 -17.69 -15.06 -13.87
C VAL A 208 -16.77 -15.30 -12.66
N ASP A 209 -17.20 -14.90 -11.47
CA ASP A 209 -16.40 -14.98 -10.25
C ASP A 209 -17.23 -15.29 -8.99
N PRO A 210 -17.90 -16.47 -8.95
CA PRO A 210 -18.87 -16.80 -7.89
C PRO A 210 -18.25 -16.86 -6.50
N GLU A 211 -17.03 -17.40 -6.42
CA GLU A 211 -16.28 -17.61 -5.17
C GLU A 211 -15.25 -16.50 -4.90
N SER A 212 -15.28 -15.41 -5.68
CA SER A 212 -14.30 -14.33 -5.61
C SER A 212 -12.88 -14.79 -6.00
N THR A 213 -12.68 -15.95 -6.62
CA THR A 213 -11.35 -16.53 -6.89
C THR A 213 -10.82 -16.28 -8.30
N ALA A 214 -11.69 -16.06 -9.30
CA ALA A 214 -11.31 -16.03 -10.70
C ALA A 214 -10.34 -14.89 -11.00
N PHE A 215 -10.71 -13.66 -10.64
CA PHE A 215 -9.86 -12.49 -10.84
C PHE A 215 -8.68 -12.42 -9.86
N ARG A 216 -8.70 -13.15 -8.74
CA ARG A 216 -7.56 -13.20 -7.81
C ARG A 216 -6.46 -14.15 -8.26
N TYR A 217 -6.84 -15.31 -8.79
CA TYR A 217 -5.91 -16.41 -9.06
C TYR A 217 -5.77 -16.73 -10.54
N GLY A 218 -6.36 -15.93 -11.43
CA GLY A 218 -6.30 -16.14 -12.88
C GLY A 218 -7.01 -17.41 -13.31
N GLN A 219 -8.11 -17.79 -12.62
CA GLN A 219 -8.88 -18.98 -12.99
C GLN A 219 -9.77 -18.65 -14.18
N THR A 220 -9.84 -19.58 -15.14
CA THR A 220 -10.71 -19.46 -16.30
C THR A 220 -12.14 -19.87 -15.93
N ILE A 221 -12.94 -18.89 -15.52
CA ILE A 221 -14.37 -19.05 -15.25
C ILE A 221 -15.11 -17.82 -15.82
N PRO A 222 -16.18 -18.01 -16.61
CA PRO A 222 -16.64 -19.27 -17.19
C PRO A 222 -15.67 -19.79 -18.26
N VAL A 223 -15.94 -20.99 -18.80
CA VAL A 223 -15.09 -21.64 -19.81
C VAL A 223 -15.20 -20.95 -21.18
N ASP A 224 -16.33 -20.29 -21.44
CA ASP A 224 -16.57 -19.58 -22.70
C ASP A 224 -15.83 -18.25 -22.78
N GLU A 225 -15.47 -17.83 -23.99
CA GLU A 225 -14.90 -16.51 -24.24
C GLU A 225 -15.95 -15.42 -23.98
N LEU A 226 -15.63 -14.50 -23.08
CA LEU A 226 -16.47 -13.35 -22.77
C LEU A 226 -15.83 -12.05 -23.25
N TYR A 227 -16.65 -11.17 -23.80
CA TYR A 227 -16.27 -9.79 -24.08
C TYR A 227 -16.81 -8.85 -23.00
N ALA A 228 -15.95 -7.97 -22.51
CA ALA A 228 -16.28 -6.94 -21.54
C ALA A 228 -15.83 -5.57 -22.06
N ASP A 229 -16.79 -4.67 -22.30
CA ASP A 229 -16.46 -3.27 -22.57
C ASP A 229 -16.12 -2.55 -21.25
N MET A 230 -14.84 -2.21 -21.09
CA MET A 230 -14.32 -1.51 -19.92
C MET A 230 -15.00 -0.15 -19.66
N ARG A 231 -15.35 0.60 -20.72
CA ARG A 231 -16.06 1.90 -20.59
C ARG A 231 -17.47 1.68 -20.06
N HIS A 232 -18.11 0.62 -20.53
CA HIS A 232 -19.44 0.24 -20.09
C HIS A 232 -19.43 -0.19 -18.61
N ILE A 233 -18.52 -1.09 -18.23
CA ILE A 233 -18.39 -1.55 -16.83
C ILE A 233 -18.12 -0.38 -15.89
N LYS A 234 -17.18 0.51 -16.23
CA LYS A 234 -16.89 1.71 -15.42
C LYS A 234 -18.12 2.58 -15.22
N SER A 235 -18.91 2.77 -16.28
CA SER A 235 -20.15 3.54 -16.23
C SER A 235 -21.19 2.90 -15.30
N LEU A 236 -21.39 1.58 -15.41
CA LEU A 236 -22.27 0.82 -14.53
C LEU A 236 -21.81 0.88 -13.07
N MET A 237 -20.51 0.78 -12.81
CA MET A 237 -19.96 0.92 -11.45
C MET A 237 -20.12 2.34 -10.89
N GLY A 238 -20.05 3.37 -11.74
CA GLY A 238 -20.41 4.74 -11.38
C GLY A 238 -21.86 4.87 -10.96
N TRP A 239 -22.78 4.25 -11.70
CA TRP A 239 -24.21 4.24 -11.35
C TRP A 239 -24.50 3.43 -10.09
N THR A 240 -23.82 2.29 -9.91
CA THR A 240 -23.89 1.46 -8.70
C THR A 240 -23.57 2.28 -7.47
N MET A 241 -22.43 2.98 -7.45
CA MET A 241 -22.05 3.87 -6.34
C MET A 241 -23.17 4.86 -6.02
N GLN A 242 -23.72 5.55 -7.02
CA GLN A 242 -24.80 6.52 -6.82
C GLN A 242 -26.07 5.89 -6.22
N VAL A 243 -26.44 4.69 -6.67
CA VAL A 243 -27.60 3.95 -6.11
C VAL A 243 -27.35 3.59 -4.66
N PHE A 244 -26.19 2.99 -4.35
CA PHE A 244 -25.86 2.57 -3.00
C PHE A 244 -25.70 3.75 -2.03
N THR A 245 -25.17 4.89 -2.48
CA THR A 245 -25.17 6.14 -1.68
C THR A 245 -26.58 6.57 -1.31
N LYS A 246 -27.53 6.53 -2.28
CA LYS A 246 -28.94 6.88 -2.02
C LYS A 246 -29.63 5.89 -1.10
N ILE A 247 -29.30 4.60 -1.21
CA ILE A 247 -29.84 3.56 -0.32
C ILE A 247 -29.30 3.78 1.10
N LYS A 248 -27.98 3.94 1.27
CA LYS A 248 -27.36 4.19 2.57
C LYS A 248 -27.92 5.45 3.24
N SER A 249 -28.05 6.56 2.49
CA SER A 249 -28.64 7.78 3.06
C SER A 249 -30.09 7.62 3.53
N LYS A 250 -30.86 6.70 2.94
CA LYS A 250 -32.22 6.38 3.39
C LYS A 250 -32.21 5.40 4.55
N HIS A 251 -31.28 4.44 4.55
CA HIS A 251 -31.12 3.45 5.61
C HIS A 251 -30.67 4.10 6.92
N ASP A 252 -29.73 5.05 6.88
CA ASP A 252 -29.23 5.76 8.06
C ASP A 252 -30.27 6.75 8.68
N LEU A 253 -31.45 6.90 8.06
CA LEU A 253 -32.57 7.69 8.56
C LEU A 253 -33.60 6.86 9.37
N PHE A 254 -33.44 5.54 9.42
CA PHE A 254 -34.29 4.60 10.16
C PHE A 254 -33.48 3.84 11.22
#